data_AF-A0A2Z3GGY2-F1
#
_entry.id   AF-A0A2Z3GGY2-F1
#
_cell.length_a   1.000
_cell.length_b   1.000
_cell.length_c   1.000
_cell.angle_alpha   90.00
_cell.angle_beta   90.00
_cell.angle_gamma   90.00
#
_symmetry.space_group_name_H-M   'P 1'
#
loop_
_entity.id
_entity.type
_entity.pdbx_description
1 polymer ?
#
loop_
_entity_poly.entity_id
_entity_poly.type
_entity_poly.pdbx_seq_one_letter_code
_entity_poly.pdbx_strand_id
1 'polypeptide(L)'
;MASSNLPDSLLLNGREFAYAAIQQYPTAVPADLNGYEARVLERVREWLNGSQEFTLTTSGSTGTPAPVVVRRRQLAASAQRTGDFFDLGPGDRALVCLNCEYIGGLMMLVRGLERQMHLTMVEPQADPLALVPADAAFDFAAFVPLQLRAVLAAGHAPRLNRMKTILVGGAPVDATLLAAIQAQLTVPVLLTYGMTETCSHVALRRLNGPQATTAFRVLPGIAAGQNARGCLTLRGDVTNDQLVVTNDLVALDAGAHTFEWLGRADFVINSGGVKVPAEKVELVLDVALAELGAPRRCFVAGRPDERLGQAVAAYVEGPALTAAAEAQLRALLAARLGKYEQPRHLVFVPEFHTTASGKLDRPATLRSLETPDLLG
;
A
#
# COMPACT_ATOMS: atom_id res chain seq x y z
N MET A 1 -34.78 27.72 -0.82
CA MET A 1 -33.65 27.41 0.06
C MET A 1 -32.84 26.34 -0.64
N ALA A 2 -31.61 26.63 -1.06
CA ALA A 2 -30.76 25.61 -1.63
C ALA A 2 -30.47 24.59 -0.54
N SER A 3 -30.96 23.35 -0.71
CA SER A 3 -30.47 22.20 0.06
C SER A 3 -28.94 22.23 -0.01
N SER A 4 -28.26 22.34 1.11
CA SER A 4 -26.80 22.29 1.09
C SER A 4 -26.40 20.91 0.61
N ASN A 5 -25.72 20.81 -0.54
CA ASN A 5 -25.08 19.58 -1.05
C ASN A 5 -23.94 19.06 -0.14
N LEU A 6 -23.89 19.50 1.13
CA LEU A 6 -22.90 19.08 2.10
C LEU A 6 -23.46 17.88 2.87
N PRO A 7 -22.68 16.80 3.04
CA PRO A 7 -23.12 15.64 3.81
C PRO A 7 -23.31 16.03 5.28
N ASP A 8 -24.45 15.67 5.85
CA ASP A 8 -24.76 15.72 7.28
C ASP A 8 -24.75 14.33 7.95
N SER A 9 -24.52 13.28 7.16
CA SER A 9 -24.43 11.89 7.56
C SER A 9 -23.33 11.13 6.80
N LEU A 10 -23.04 9.92 7.27
CA LEU A 10 -22.27 8.90 6.56
C LEU A 10 -23.09 7.62 6.42
N LEU A 11 -22.77 6.80 5.42
CA LEU A 11 -23.24 5.41 5.32
C LEU A 11 -22.17 4.47 5.86
N LEU A 12 -22.53 3.59 6.78
CA LEU A 12 -21.65 2.55 7.33
C LEU A 12 -22.40 1.22 7.29
N ASN A 13 -21.88 0.25 6.52
CA ASN A 13 -22.51 -1.05 6.28
C ASN A 13 -23.99 -0.94 5.84
N GLY A 14 -24.30 0.04 5.00
CA GLY A 14 -25.66 0.29 4.50
C GLY A 14 -26.59 1.00 5.48
N ARG A 15 -26.14 1.32 6.70
CA ARG A 15 -26.89 2.12 7.69
C ARG A 15 -26.43 3.57 7.65
N GLU A 16 -27.38 4.49 7.73
CA GLU A 16 -27.10 5.92 7.78
C GLU A 16 -26.87 6.38 9.22
N PHE A 17 -25.82 7.17 9.44
CA PHE A 17 -25.48 7.76 10.73
C PHE A 17 -25.24 9.26 10.56
N ALA A 18 -26.13 10.07 11.15
CA ALA A 18 -25.99 11.53 11.16
C ALA A 18 -24.77 11.97 11.99
N TYR A 19 -23.98 12.90 11.49
CA TYR A 19 -22.78 13.41 12.17
C TYR A 19 -23.11 13.99 13.55
N ALA A 20 -24.25 14.69 13.69
CA ALA A 20 -24.71 15.22 14.97
C ALA A 20 -24.97 14.11 16.03
N ALA A 21 -25.45 12.94 15.59
CA ALA A 21 -25.62 11.79 16.48
C ALA A 21 -24.27 11.14 16.84
N ILE A 22 -23.35 11.05 15.87
CA ILE A 22 -22.01 10.51 16.09
C ILE A 22 -21.20 11.36 17.09
N GLN A 23 -21.33 12.69 17.06
CA GLN A 23 -20.70 13.58 18.04
C GLN A 23 -21.10 13.27 19.48
N GLN A 24 -22.30 12.70 19.67
CA GLN A 24 -22.87 12.29 20.96
C GLN A 24 -22.79 10.77 21.19
N TYR A 25 -22.10 10.01 20.34
CA TYR A 25 -21.85 8.58 20.54
C TYR A 25 -21.17 8.36 21.91
N PRO A 26 -21.54 7.31 22.69
CA PRO A 26 -22.49 6.24 22.38
C PRO A 26 -23.97 6.55 22.68
N THR A 27 -24.30 7.72 23.23
CA THR A 27 -25.65 8.00 23.76
C THR A 27 -26.72 8.16 22.66
N ALA A 28 -26.38 8.77 21.52
CA ALA A 28 -27.34 9.09 20.45
C ALA A 28 -27.31 8.12 19.25
N VAL A 29 -26.58 7.02 19.35
CA VAL A 29 -26.42 6.02 18.28
C VAL A 29 -27.02 4.69 18.76
N PRO A 30 -27.69 3.92 17.89
CA PRO A 30 -28.23 2.60 18.25
C PRO A 30 -27.19 1.70 18.91
N ALA A 31 -27.62 0.90 19.89
CA ALA A 31 -26.73 0.03 20.67
C ALA A 31 -26.32 -1.26 19.92
N ASP A 32 -27.00 -1.60 18.82
CA ASP A 32 -26.79 -2.81 18.02
C ASP A 32 -25.67 -2.63 16.98
N LEU A 33 -24.50 -2.19 17.44
CA LEU A 33 -23.31 -2.06 16.60
C LEU A 33 -22.44 -3.30 16.71
N ASN A 34 -21.89 -3.73 15.58
CA ASN A 34 -20.81 -4.71 15.62
C ASN A 34 -19.49 -4.06 16.08
N GLY A 35 -18.49 -4.89 16.39
CA GLY A 35 -17.20 -4.42 16.92
C GLY A 35 -16.44 -3.49 15.97
N TYR A 36 -16.59 -3.65 14.65
CA TYR A 36 -15.98 -2.75 13.67
C TYR A 36 -16.70 -1.41 13.61
N GLU A 37 -18.04 -1.43 13.55
CA GLU A 37 -18.87 -0.23 13.49
C GLU A 37 -18.65 0.68 14.68
N ALA A 38 -18.64 0.13 15.89
CA ALA A 38 -18.37 0.88 17.12
C ALA A 38 -17.03 1.63 17.05
N ARG A 39 -15.99 0.97 16.52
CA ARG A 39 -14.64 1.54 16.43
C ARG A 39 -14.53 2.59 15.34
N VAL A 40 -15.20 2.39 14.20
CA VAL A 40 -15.29 3.41 13.14
C VAL A 40 -16.01 4.66 13.65
N LEU A 41 -17.18 4.49 14.29
CA LEU A 41 -17.95 5.62 14.82
C LEU A 41 -17.20 6.37 15.91
N GLU A 42 -16.42 5.67 16.75
CA GLU A 42 -15.51 6.30 17.71
C GLU A 42 -14.46 7.18 17.00
N ARG A 43 -13.83 6.70 15.92
CA ARG A 43 -12.87 7.52 15.14
C ARG A 43 -13.51 8.74 14.49
N VAL A 44 -14.73 8.59 13.96
CA VAL A 44 -15.48 9.71 13.40
C VAL A 44 -15.81 10.71 14.51
N ARG A 45 -16.27 10.25 15.68
CA ARG A 45 -16.53 11.09 16.86
C ARG A 45 -15.30 11.88 17.28
N GLU A 46 -14.15 11.22 17.44
CA GLU A 46 -12.87 11.87 17.76
C GLU A 46 -12.57 13.00 16.78
N TRP A 47 -12.74 12.76 15.47
CA TRP A 47 -12.50 13.79 14.46
C TRP A 47 -13.49 14.96 14.57
N LEU A 48 -14.79 14.68 14.67
CA LEU A 48 -15.85 15.69 14.71
C LEU A 48 -15.82 16.53 15.99
N ASN A 49 -15.36 15.96 17.11
CA ASN A 49 -15.24 16.66 18.39
C ASN A 49 -13.89 17.37 18.56
N GLY A 50 -13.05 17.39 17.51
CA GLY A 50 -11.84 18.21 17.49
C GLY A 50 -10.65 17.61 18.24
N SER A 51 -10.56 16.28 18.36
CA SER A 51 -9.35 15.62 18.87
C SER A 51 -8.11 16.08 18.11
N GLN A 52 -7.05 16.41 18.85
CA GLN A 52 -5.82 17.00 18.29
C GLN A 52 -4.75 15.95 17.96
N GLU A 53 -4.87 14.74 18.52
CA GLU A 53 -3.91 13.66 18.35
C GLU A 53 -4.65 12.33 18.17
N PHE A 54 -4.09 11.45 17.35
CA PHE A 54 -4.63 10.13 17.05
C PHE A 54 -3.51 9.10 17.22
N THR A 55 -3.78 8.07 18.00
CA THR A 55 -2.82 6.97 18.19
C THR A 55 -3.14 5.84 17.22
N LEU A 56 -2.13 5.44 16.47
CA LEU A 56 -2.18 4.37 15.47
C LEU A 56 -1.19 3.27 15.83
N THR A 57 -1.52 2.05 15.45
CA THR A 57 -0.62 0.91 15.61
C THR A 57 0.07 0.64 14.28
N THR A 58 1.40 0.72 14.25
CA THR A 58 2.15 0.31 13.06
C THR A 58 2.38 -1.20 13.06
N SER A 59 2.24 -1.83 11.89
CA SER A 59 2.80 -3.16 11.66
C SER A 59 4.30 -3.00 11.38
N GLY A 60 5.08 -2.75 12.44
CA GLY A 60 6.54 -2.68 12.31
C GLY A 60 7.09 -3.93 11.63
N SER A 61 8.02 -3.77 10.70
CA SER A 61 8.73 -4.88 10.02
C SER A 61 9.57 -5.73 10.97
N THR A 62 9.76 -5.28 12.22
CA THR A 62 10.59 -5.90 13.26
C THR A 62 9.78 -6.65 14.34
N GLY A 63 8.45 -6.77 14.20
CA GLY A 63 7.64 -7.75 14.94
C GLY A 63 6.91 -7.27 16.19
N THR A 64 7.25 -6.12 16.78
CA THR A 64 6.46 -5.54 17.89
C THR A 64 5.71 -4.28 17.42
N PRO A 65 4.38 -4.29 17.41
CA PRO A 65 3.60 -3.11 17.05
C PRO A 65 3.88 -1.96 18.01
N ALA A 66 4.39 -0.83 17.50
CA ALA A 66 4.60 0.38 18.27
C ALA A 66 3.46 1.38 18.01
N PRO A 67 2.96 2.06 19.07
CA PRO A 67 2.02 3.16 18.89
C PRO A 67 2.75 4.35 18.26
N VAL A 68 2.14 4.93 17.23
CA VAL A 68 2.57 6.17 16.59
C VAL A 68 1.48 7.20 16.78
N VAL A 69 1.84 8.35 17.35
CA VAL A 69 0.94 9.49 17.54
C VAL A 69 1.07 10.42 16.34
N VAL A 70 -0.05 10.70 15.67
CA VAL A 70 -0.13 11.66 14.57
C VAL A 70 -1.04 12.82 14.99
N ARG A 71 -0.64 14.05 14.64
CA ARG A 71 -1.42 15.25 14.97
C ARG A 71 -2.52 15.50 13.94
N ARG A 72 -3.65 16.03 14.39
CA ARG A 72 -4.79 16.44 13.55
C ARG A 72 -4.35 17.29 12.36
N ARG A 73 -3.50 18.29 12.59
CA ARG A 73 -2.99 19.17 11.53
C ARG A 73 -2.20 18.44 10.44
N GLN A 74 -1.49 17.36 10.77
CA GLN A 74 -0.75 16.56 9.77
C GLN A 74 -1.73 15.76 8.90
N LEU A 75 -2.75 15.16 9.53
CA LEU A 75 -3.81 14.43 8.83
C LEU A 75 -4.63 15.37 7.93
N ALA A 76 -5.02 16.53 8.43
CA ALA A 76 -5.74 17.56 7.68
C ALA A 76 -4.91 18.09 6.49
N ALA A 77 -3.62 18.38 6.69
CA ALA A 77 -2.73 18.79 5.61
C ALA A 77 -2.58 17.69 4.54
N SER A 78 -2.44 16.43 4.95
CA SER A 78 -2.43 15.30 4.01
C SER A 78 -3.76 15.17 3.25
N ALA A 79 -4.89 15.35 3.91
CA ALA A 79 -6.22 15.27 3.31
C ALA A 79 -6.46 16.39 2.29
N GLN A 80 -6.13 17.63 2.67
CA GLN A 80 -6.18 18.79 1.79
C GLN A 80 -5.35 18.56 0.53
N ARG A 81 -4.10 18.11 0.68
CA ARG A 81 -3.20 17.83 -0.44
C ARG A 81 -3.75 16.75 -1.37
N THR A 82 -4.32 15.67 -0.84
CA THR A 82 -4.98 14.65 -1.67
C THR A 82 -6.17 15.25 -2.41
N GLY A 83 -6.99 16.06 -1.73
CA GLY A 83 -8.16 16.70 -2.33
C GLY A 83 -7.79 17.65 -3.46
N ASP A 84 -6.78 18.50 -3.25
CA ASP A 84 -6.33 19.47 -4.25
C ASP A 84 -5.64 18.77 -5.45
N PHE A 85 -4.90 17.69 -5.21
CA PHE A 85 -4.21 16.94 -6.28
C PHE A 85 -5.18 16.19 -7.20
N PHE A 86 -6.28 15.67 -6.67
CA PHE A 86 -7.25 14.86 -7.41
C PHE A 86 -8.57 15.56 -7.72
N ASP A 87 -8.67 16.86 -7.41
CA ASP A 87 -9.89 17.65 -7.54
C ASP A 87 -11.08 16.97 -6.83
N LEU A 88 -10.85 16.60 -5.56
CA LEU A 88 -11.87 16.02 -4.68
C LEU A 88 -12.41 17.09 -3.74
N GLY A 89 -13.72 17.20 -3.63
CA GLY A 89 -14.38 18.23 -2.84
C GLY A 89 -15.83 17.93 -2.49
N PRO A 90 -16.60 18.96 -2.10
CA PRO A 90 -17.99 18.81 -1.71
C PRO A 90 -18.84 18.12 -2.77
N GLY A 91 -19.58 17.09 -2.38
CA GLY A 91 -20.44 16.30 -3.26
C GLY A 91 -19.79 15.07 -3.91
N ASP A 92 -18.45 14.96 -3.89
CA ASP A 92 -17.79 13.72 -4.31
C ASP A 92 -18.12 12.57 -3.33
N ARG A 93 -18.10 11.34 -3.83
CA ARG A 93 -18.44 10.14 -3.06
C ARG A 93 -17.20 9.26 -2.88
N ALA A 94 -16.82 9.02 -1.64
CA ALA A 94 -15.68 8.19 -1.29
C ALA A 94 -16.13 6.83 -0.72
N LEU A 95 -15.57 5.75 -1.27
CA LEU A 95 -15.68 4.42 -0.68
C LEU A 95 -14.53 4.22 0.33
N VAL A 96 -14.89 3.99 1.59
CA VAL A 96 -13.96 3.64 2.67
C VAL A 96 -14.04 2.14 2.94
N CYS A 97 -13.13 1.39 2.32
CA CYS A 97 -13.07 -0.07 2.41
C CYS A 97 -11.76 -0.60 3.01
N LEU A 98 -10.96 0.30 3.59
CA LEU A 98 -9.73 -0.02 4.33
C LEU A 98 -10.01 0.08 5.82
N ASN A 99 -9.34 -0.76 6.63
CA ASN A 99 -9.51 -0.74 8.08
C ASN A 99 -9.09 0.62 8.67
N CYS A 100 -10.04 1.31 9.31
CA CYS A 100 -9.86 2.64 9.90
C CYS A 100 -9.00 2.68 11.18
N GLU A 101 -8.59 1.53 11.71
CA GLU A 101 -7.58 1.45 12.77
C GLU A 101 -6.17 1.72 12.28
N TYR A 102 -5.93 1.46 10.99
CA TYR A 102 -4.65 1.71 10.35
C TYR A 102 -4.72 2.99 9.55
N ILE A 103 -3.55 3.56 9.32
CA ILE A 103 -3.43 4.88 8.67
C ILE A 103 -4.12 4.96 7.30
N GLY A 104 -4.16 3.86 6.55
CA GLY A 104 -4.82 3.81 5.24
C GLY A 104 -6.33 4.09 5.31
N GLY A 105 -7.05 3.40 6.20
CA GLY A 105 -8.49 3.62 6.39
C GLY A 105 -8.80 4.92 7.10
N LEU A 106 -8.02 5.28 8.14
CA LEU A 106 -8.18 6.55 8.84
C LEU A 106 -8.07 7.74 7.86
N MET A 107 -7.11 7.70 6.94
CA MET A 107 -6.95 8.79 5.97
C MET A 107 -8.08 8.88 4.95
N MET A 108 -8.77 7.79 4.62
CA MET A 108 -9.97 7.86 3.77
C MET A 108 -11.13 8.53 4.50
N LEU A 109 -11.33 8.22 5.78
CA LEU A 109 -12.28 8.90 6.66
C LEU A 109 -11.94 10.39 6.76
N VAL A 110 -10.70 10.74 7.12
CA VAL A 110 -10.28 12.13 7.30
C VAL A 110 -10.42 12.93 6.01
N ARG A 111 -10.02 12.37 4.86
CA ARG A 111 -10.24 13.01 3.55
C ARG A 111 -11.70 13.34 3.31
N GLY A 112 -12.61 12.40 3.59
CA GLY A 112 -14.03 12.64 3.40
C GLY A 112 -14.58 13.76 4.26
N LEU A 113 -14.22 13.77 5.55
CA LEU A 113 -14.66 14.82 6.47
C LEU A 113 -14.07 16.18 6.13
N GLU A 114 -12.76 16.26 5.88
CA GLU A 114 -12.07 17.53 5.56
C GLU A 114 -12.46 18.10 4.19
N ARG A 115 -12.81 17.25 3.23
CA ARG A 115 -13.23 17.66 1.88
C ARG A 115 -14.74 17.67 1.68
N GLN A 116 -15.51 17.39 2.74
CA GLN A 116 -16.99 17.37 2.72
C GLN A 116 -17.55 16.41 1.66
N MET A 117 -16.91 15.25 1.49
CA MET A 117 -17.36 14.17 0.60
C MET A 117 -18.40 13.29 1.28
N HIS A 118 -19.29 12.69 0.49
CA HIS A 118 -20.19 11.65 0.96
C HIS A 118 -19.38 10.36 1.24
N LEU A 119 -19.40 9.91 2.49
CA LEU A 119 -18.69 8.71 2.91
C LEU A 119 -19.60 7.48 2.87
N THR A 120 -19.19 6.46 2.11
CA THR A 120 -19.74 5.11 2.22
C THR A 120 -18.66 4.20 2.75
N MET A 121 -18.86 3.70 3.97
CA MET A 121 -17.91 2.90 4.71
C MET A 121 -18.40 1.46 4.78
N VAL A 122 -17.51 0.52 4.53
CA VAL A 122 -17.81 -0.91 4.63
C VAL A 122 -16.73 -1.61 5.43
N GLU A 123 -17.08 -2.76 5.99
CA GLU A 123 -16.09 -3.61 6.64
C GLU A 123 -15.02 -4.09 5.62
N PRO A 124 -13.72 -4.10 5.98
CA PRO A 124 -12.66 -4.45 5.05
C PRO A 124 -12.74 -5.93 4.69
N GLN A 125 -12.97 -6.22 3.41
CA GLN A 125 -12.90 -7.56 2.86
C GLN A 125 -12.29 -7.55 1.46
N ALA A 126 -12.12 -8.74 0.86
CA ALA A 126 -11.49 -8.89 -0.46
C ALA A 126 -12.23 -8.11 -1.57
N ASP A 127 -13.54 -8.30 -1.72
CA ASP A 127 -14.38 -7.52 -2.65
C ASP A 127 -15.31 -6.57 -1.90
N PRO A 128 -14.90 -5.33 -1.59
CA PRO A 128 -15.75 -4.37 -0.89
C PRO A 128 -16.94 -3.87 -1.74
N LEU A 129 -16.89 -4.00 -3.08
CA LEU A 129 -17.99 -3.55 -3.95
C LEU A 129 -19.19 -4.50 -3.91
N ALA A 130 -19.02 -5.72 -3.39
CA ALA A 130 -20.10 -6.64 -3.08
C ALA A 130 -20.94 -6.21 -1.86
N LEU A 131 -20.42 -5.34 -0.99
CA LEU A 131 -21.12 -4.86 0.22
C LEU A 131 -21.97 -3.61 -0.02
N VAL A 132 -21.98 -3.08 -1.24
CA VAL A 132 -22.72 -1.88 -1.60
C VAL A 132 -23.68 -2.17 -2.76
N PRO A 133 -24.81 -1.44 -2.86
CA PRO A 133 -25.74 -1.59 -3.98
C PRO A 133 -25.05 -1.49 -5.34
N ALA A 134 -25.55 -2.20 -6.34
CA ALA A 134 -24.94 -2.25 -7.68
C ALA A 134 -24.93 -0.89 -8.40
N ASP A 135 -25.91 -0.03 -8.08
CA ASP A 135 -26.06 1.33 -8.57
C ASP A 135 -25.29 2.37 -7.74
N ALA A 136 -24.73 2.00 -6.59
CA ALA A 136 -23.84 2.87 -5.82
C ALA A 136 -22.63 3.26 -6.67
N ALA A 137 -22.41 4.56 -6.78
CA ALA A 137 -21.34 5.16 -7.55
C ALA A 137 -20.42 5.97 -6.63
N PHE A 138 -19.14 5.95 -6.98
CA PHE A 138 -18.06 6.56 -6.22
C PHE A 138 -17.17 7.34 -7.16
N ASP A 139 -16.59 8.41 -6.64
CA ASP A 139 -15.66 9.28 -7.34
C ASP A 139 -14.21 8.99 -6.90
N PHE A 140 -14.05 8.41 -5.69
CA PHE A 140 -12.74 8.12 -5.11
C PHE A 140 -12.76 6.86 -4.24
N ALA A 141 -11.72 6.03 -4.36
CA ALA A 141 -11.48 4.89 -3.48
C ALA A 141 -9.98 4.60 -3.36
N ALA A 142 -9.61 3.96 -2.25
CA ALA A 142 -8.26 3.43 -2.05
C ALA A 142 -8.35 1.94 -1.71
N PHE A 143 -7.48 1.13 -2.33
CA PHE A 143 -7.44 -0.33 -2.14
C PHE A 143 -6.04 -0.80 -1.76
N VAL A 144 -5.96 -1.93 -1.07
CA VAL A 144 -4.74 -2.75 -1.10
C VAL A 144 -4.70 -3.58 -2.38
N PRO A 145 -3.51 -4.01 -2.87
CA PRO A 145 -3.39 -4.82 -4.08
C PRO A 145 -4.30 -6.05 -4.11
N LEU A 146 -4.44 -6.75 -2.98
CA LEU A 146 -5.29 -7.94 -2.87
C LEU A 146 -6.77 -7.61 -3.10
N GLN A 147 -7.26 -6.48 -2.58
CA GLN A 147 -8.63 -6.03 -2.80
C GLN A 147 -8.87 -5.69 -4.26
N LEU A 148 -7.98 -4.88 -4.87
CA LEU A 148 -8.14 -4.49 -6.27
C LEU A 148 -8.13 -5.70 -7.21
N ARG A 149 -7.31 -6.73 -6.91
CA ARG A 149 -7.34 -8.01 -7.64
C ARG A 149 -8.71 -8.68 -7.56
N ALA A 150 -9.26 -8.83 -6.36
CA ALA A 150 -10.56 -9.46 -6.16
C ALA A 150 -11.69 -8.68 -6.84
N VAL A 151 -11.66 -7.34 -6.73
CA VAL A 151 -12.62 -6.43 -7.38
C VAL A 151 -12.58 -6.57 -8.91
N LEU A 152 -11.39 -6.64 -9.51
CA LEU A 152 -11.24 -6.86 -10.96
C LEU A 152 -11.71 -8.27 -11.37
N ALA A 153 -11.37 -9.30 -10.59
CA ALA A 153 -11.80 -10.68 -10.84
C ALA A 153 -13.34 -10.84 -10.75
N ALA A 154 -14.00 -10.07 -9.89
CA ALA A 154 -15.45 -10.02 -9.77
C ALA A 154 -16.15 -9.20 -10.87
N GLY A 155 -15.40 -8.64 -11.83
CA GLY A 155 -15.97 -7.94 -12.99
C GLY A 155 -16.38 -6.50 -12.72
N HIS A 156 -15.94 -5.87 -11.62
CA HIS A 156 -16.34 -4.51 -11.27
C HIS A 156 -15.56 -3.40 -12.00
N ALA A 157 -14.73 -3.73 -13.00
CA ALA A 157 -13.99 -2.75 -13.79
C ALA A 157 -14.87 -1.60 -14.35
N PRO A 158 -16.10 -1.85 -14.86
CA PRO A 158 -16.98 -0.77 -15.30
C PRO A 158 -17.40 0.21 -14.19
N ARG A 159 -17.52 -0.26 -12.93
CA ARG A 159 -17.81 0.60 -11.78
C ARG A 159 -16.59 1.44 -11.40
N LEU A 160 -15.42 0.82 -11.37
CA LEU A 160 -14.14 1.50 -11.11
C LEU A 160 -13.86 2.61 -12.14
N ASN A 161 -14.14 2.35 -13.42
CA ASN A 161 -13.92 3.30 -14.52
C ASN A 161 -14.82 4.56 -14.48
N ARG A 162 -15.78 4.63 -13.55
CA ARG A 162 -16.60 5.84 -13.31
C ARG A 162 -15.99 6.78 -12.27
N MET A 163 -15.00 6.32 -11.50
CA MET A 163 -14.32 7.14 -10.51
C MET A 163 -13.42 8.19 -11.17
N LYS A 164 -13.11 9.27 -10.45
CA LYS A 164 -12.10 10.25 -10.86
C LYS A 164 -10.69 9.65 -10.78
N THR A 165 -10.43 8.88 -9.74
CA THR A 165 -9.13 8.23 -9.51
C THR A 165 -9.23 7.09 -8.50
N ILE A 166 -8.26 6.17 -8.55
CA ILE A 166 -8.08 5.09 -7.59
C ILE A 166 -6.66 5.14 -7.02
N LEU A 167 -6.56 5.06 -5.70
CA LEU A 167 -5.28 4.81 -5.03
C LEU A 167 -5.08 3.32 -4.74
N VAL A 168 -3.85 2.86 -4.92
CA VAL A 168 -3.41 1.54 -4.49
C VAL A 168 -2.23 1.72 -3.53
N GLY A 169 -2.22 0.99 -2.41
CA GLY A 169 -1.20 1.18 -1.39
C GLY A 169 -1.06 0.03 -0.40
N GLY A 170 -0.18 0.22 0.57
CA GLY A 170 0.03 -0.74 1.66
C GLY A 170 0.90 -1.94 1.33
N ALA A 171 1.01 -2.34 0.05
CA ALA A 171 1.91 -3.38 -0.43
C ALA A 171 2.32 -3.13 -1.89
N PRO A 172 3.41 -3.76 -2.38
CA PRO A 172 3.76 -3.75 -3.80
C PRO A 172 2.65 -4.29 -4.70
N VAL A 173 2.58 -3.77 -5.92
CA VAL A 173 1.71 -4.30 -6.99
C VAL A 173 2.56 -5.21 -7.85
N ASP A 174 2.24 -6.51 -7.86
CA ASP A 174 2.90 -7.49 -8.73
C ASP A 174 2.52 -7.31 -10.21
N ALA A 175 3.32 -7.93 -11.09
CA ALA A 175 3.19 -7.84 -12.53
C ALA A 175 1.83 -8.32 -13.05
N THR A 176 1.24 -9.32 -12.40
CA THR A 176 -0.07 -9.88 -12.82
C THR A 176 -1.18 -8.88 -12.54
N LEU A 177 -1.19 -8.27 -11.36
CA LEU A 177 -2.15 -7.23 -11.03
C LEU A 177 -1.92 -5.97 -11.89
N LEU A 178 -0.66 -5.58 -12.13
CA LEU A 178 -0.35 -4.45 -13.01
C LEU A 178 -0.92 -4.66 -14.43
N ALA A 179 -0.72 -5.85 -15.00
CA ALA A 179 -1.27 -6.20 -16.31
C ALA A 179 -2.81 -6.14 -16.31
N ALA A 180 -3.47 -6.66 -15.27
CA ALA A 180 -4.92 -6.58 -15.13
C ALA A 180 -5.43 -5.14 -15.03
N ILE A 181 -4.76 -4.29 -14.25
CA ILE A 181 -5.06 -2.85 -14.15
C ILE A 181 -4.95 -2.19 -15.52
N GLN A 182 -3.87 -2.43 -16.25
CA GLN A 182 -3.62 -1.82 -17.56
C GLN A 182 -4.59 -2.32 -18.64
N ALA A 183 -5.05 -3.56 -18.55
CA ALA A 183 -5.97 -4.15 -19.51
C ALA A 183 -7.44 -3.74 -19.28
N GLN A 184 -7.85 -3.55 -18.01
CA GLN A 184 -9.27 -3.39 -17.66
C GLN A 184 -9.66 -1.98 -17.25
N LEU A 185 -8.71 -1.16 -16.77
CA LEU A 185 -9.01 0.15 -16.18
C LEU A 185 -8.52 1.31 -17.05
N THR A 186 -9.45 2.23 -17.34
CA THR A 186 -9.20 3.52 -17.98
C THR A 186 -9.10 4.65 -16.96
N VAL A 187 -9.73 4.50 -15.78
CA VAL A 187 -9.57 5.43 -14.66
C VAL A 187 -8.09 5.53 -14.23
N PRO A 188 -7.59 6.72 -13.86
CA PRO A 188 -6.28 6.88 -13.26
C PRO A 188 -6.08 6.00 -12.02
N VAL A 189 -5.19 5.01 -12.10
CA VAL A 189 -4.76 4.20 -10.95
C VAL A 189 -3.35 4.60 -10.52
N LEU A 190 -3.20 5.02 -9.27
CA LEU A 190 -1.93 5.50 -8.73
C LEU A 190 -1.46 4.64 -7.55
N LEU A 191 -0.22 4.16 -7.63
CA LEU A 191 0.47 3.55 -6.51
C LEU A 191 0.96 4.65 -5.58
N THR A 192 0.69 4.47 -4.30
CA THR A 192 1.10 5.38 -3.23
C THR A 192 2.44 4.98 -2.63
N TYR A 193 3.30 5.96 -2.39
CA TYR A 193 4.47 5.82 -1.53
C TYR A 193 4.32 6.71 -0.30
N GLY A 194 4.45 6.12 0.88
CA GLY A 194 4.32 6.77 2.17
C GLY A 194 4.42 5.78 3.32
N MET A 195 4.41 6.32 4.53
CA MET A 195 4.54 5.57 5.78
C MET A 195 3.69 6.20 6.88
N THR A 196 3.65 5.59 8.07
CA THR A 196 2.82 6.12 9.16
C THR A 196 3.37 7.46 9.65
N GLU A 197 4.70 7.60 9.65
CA GLU A 197 5.47 8.79 10.03
C GLU A 197 5.20 9.98 9.10
N THR A 198 4.69 9.74 7.90
CA THR A 198 4.26 10.77 6.94
C THR A 198 2.75 10.92 6.85
N CYS A 199 2.00 10.30 7.77
CA CYS A 199 0.54 10.21 7.83
C CYS A 199 -0.15 9.56 6.62
N SER A 200 0.39 9.62 5.42
CA SER A 200 -0.15 8.94 4.25
C SER A 200 0.90 8.95 3.15
N HIS A 201 0.44 8.87 1.91
CA HIS A 201 1.27 9.05 0.74
C HIS A 201 1.87 10.46 0.67
N VAL A 202 3.15 10.50 0.31
CA VAL A 202 3.90 11.73 0.00
C VAL A 202 4.30 11.79 -1.47
N ALA A 203 4.21 10.65 -2.17
CA ALA A 203 4.51 10.56 -3.58
C ALA A 203 3.60 9.52 -4.26
N LEU A 204 3.40 9.69 -5.56
CA LEU A 204 2.48 8.89 -6.37
C LEU A 204 3.15 8.44 -7.67
N ARG A 205 2.86 7.20 -8.07
CA ARG A 205 3.28 6.63 -9.36
C ARG A 205 2.07 6.19 -10.16
N ARG A 206 1.96 6.64 -11.40
CA ARG A 206 0.84 6.27 -12.29
C ARG A 206 1.07 4.87 -12.86
N LEU A 207 0.09 3.97 -12.70
CA LEU A 207 0.20 2.56 -13.10
C LEU A 207 -0.33 2.26 -14.51
N ASN A 208 -1.26 3.07 -15.01
CA ASN A 208 -1.95 2.85 -16.29
C ASN A 208 -2.12 4.11 -17.12
N GLY A 209 -2.51 3.89 -18.38
CA GLY A 209 -2.73 4.96 -19.36
C GLY A 209 -1.44 5.56 -19.91
N PRO A 210 -1.53 6.60 -20.75
CA PRO A 210 -0.38 7.19 -21.46
C PRO A 210 0.63 7.88 -20.53
N GLN A 211 0.23 8.15 -19.28
CA GLN A 211 1.07 8.76 -18.26
C GLN A 211 1.69 7.72 -17.30
N ALA A 212 1.53 6.43 -17.58
CA ALA A 212 2.14 5.37 -16.76
C ALA A 212 3.66 5.53 -16.70
N THR A 213 4.23 5.33 -15.51
CA THR A 213 5.67 5.54 -15.28
C THR A 213 6.19 4.64 -14.15
N THR A 214 7.50 4.48 -14.08
CA THR A 214 8.23 3.82 -12.99
C THR A 214 8.54 4.79 -11.84
N ALA A 215 8.67 6.09 -12.15
CA ALA A 215 9.04 7.10 -11.17
C ALA A 215 7.85 7.50 -10.28
N PHE A 216 8.12 7.70 -8.99
CA PHE A 216 7.22 8.40 -8.09
C PHE A 216 7.40 9.91 -8.24
N ARG A 217 6.29 10.64 -8.33
CA ARG A 217 6.26 12.09 -8.23
C ARG A 217 5.93 12.49 -6.81
N VAL A 218 6.81 13.28 -6.19
CA VAL A 218 6.58 13.82 -4.85
C VAL A 218 5.49 14.88 -4.93
N LEU A 219 4.59 14.88 -3.96
CA LEU A 219 3.47 15.80 -3.97
C LEU A 219 3.90 17.23 -3.58
N PRO A 220 3.18 18.26 -4.05
CA PRO A 220 3.48 19.66 -3.73
C PRO A 220 3.56 19.92 -2.22
N GLY A 221 4.53 20.75 -1.82
CA GLY A 221 4.77 21.14 -0.43
C GLY A 221 5.57 20.14 0.40
N ILE A 222 6.09 19.07 -0.22
CA ILE A 222 6.95 18.10 0.45
C ILE A 222 8.35 18.19 -0.14
N ALA A 223 9.34 18.56 0.67
CA ALA A 223 10.73 18.50 0.26
C ALA A 223 11.21 17.04 0.25
N ALA A 224 11.78 16.61 -0.87
CA ALA A 224 12.45 15.34 -1.02
C ALA A 224 13.95 15.55 -1.24
N GLY A 225 14.76 14.76 -0.55
CA GLY A 225 16.21 14.78 -0.63
C GLY A 225 16.76 13.36 -0.51
N GLN A 226 18.09 13.25 -0.46
CA GLN A 226 18.77 11.98 -0.35
C GLN A 226 19.96 12.11 0.61
N ASN A 227 20.12 11.16 1.53
CA ASN A 227 21.27 11.15 2.44
C ASN A 227 22.52 10.52 1.78
N ALA A 228 23.66 10.53 2.48
CA ALA A 228 24.92 9.98 1.97
C ALA A 228 24.88 8.46 1.63
N ARG A 229 23.89 7.72 2.13
CA ARG A 229 23.68 6.29 1.81
C ARG A 229 22.83 6.09 0.56
N GLY A 230 22.31 7.15 -0.04
CA GLY A 230 21.35 7.07 -1.13
C GLY A 230 19.89 6.87 -0.67
N CYS A 231 19.59 7.00 0.62
CA CYS A 231 18.22 6.83 1.12
C CYS A 231 17.42 8.13 1.03
N LEU A 232 16.14 8.01 0.70
CA LEU A 232 15.21 9.14 0.62
C LEU A 232 15.08 9.85 1.97
N THR A 233 15.05 11.18 1.92
CA THR A 233 14.70 12.03 3.05
C THR A 233 13.51 12.89 2.70
N LEU A 234 12.58 13.04 3.63
CA LEU A 234 11.33 13.78 3.43
C LEU A 234 11.15 14.84 4.50
N ARG A 235 10.59 15.99 4.13
CA ARG A 235 10.22 17.05 5.07
C ARG A 235 9.02 17.84 4.56
N GLY A 236 8.09 18.14 5.45
CA GLY A 236 6.93 19.00 5.18
C GLY A 236 5.93 18.98 6.34
N ASP A 237 4.77 19.61 6.15
CA ASP A 237 3.71 19.71 7.16
C ASP A 237 3.27 18.35 7.73
N VAL A 238 3.20 17.31 6.89
CA VAL A 238 2.82 15.93 7.24
C VAL A 238 3.86 15.25 8.12
N THR A 239 5.08 15.78 8.16
CA THR A 239 6.17 15.34 9.06
C THR A 239 6.37 16.34 10.20
N ASN A 240 5.45 17.29 10.39
CA ASN A 240 5.63 18.41 11.32
C ASN A 240 6.95 19.17 11.08
N ASP A 241 7.29 19.37 9.81
CA ASP A 241 8.52 20.00 9.34
C ASP A 241 9.81 19.38 9.90
N GLN A 242 9.74 18.14 10.40
CA GLN A 242 10.90 17.36 10.81
C GLN A 242 11.44 16.58 9.61
N LEU A 243 12.76 16.39 9.58
CA LEU A 243 13.39 15.55 8.58
C LEU A 243 13.13 14.08 8.91
N VAL A 244 12.35 13.41 8.07
CA VAL A 244 12.20 11.96 8.10
C VAL A 244 13.27 11.35 7.21
N VAL A 245 14.15 10.55 7.80
CA VAL A 245 15.18 9.79 7.09
C VAL A 245 14.68 8.37 6.94
N THR A 246 14.50 7.92 5.70
CA THR A 246 14.05 6.56 5.42
C THR A 246 15.26 5.62 5.28
N ASN A 247 14.98 4.32 5.22
CA ASN A 247 15.92 3.31 4.75
C ASN A 247 15.61 2.90 3.30
N ASP A 248 14.91 3.74 2.53
CA ASP A 248 14.53 3.43 1.15
C ASP A 248 15.53 4.07 0.19
N LEU A 249 16.30 3.24 -0.51
CA LEU A 249 17.21 3.64 -1.57
C LEU A 249 16.42 4.12 -2.79
N VAL A 250 16.82 5.26 -3.33
CA VAL A 250 16.16 5.88 -4.47
C VAL A 250 17.17 6.44 -5.48
N ALA A 251 16.76 6.62 -6.73
CA ALA A 251 17.44 7.55 -7.63
C ALA A 251 16.57 8.82 -7.71
N LEU A 252 17.00 9.89 -7.03
CA LEU A 252 16.25 11.14 -6.92
C LEU A 252 16.60 12.09 -8.07
N ASP A 253 15.59 12.56 -8.80
CA ASP A 253 15.68 13.75 -9.62
C ASP A 253 15.03 14.92 -8.87
N ALA A 254 15.86 15.67 -8.17
CA ALA A 254 15.40 16.80 -7.36
C ALA A 254 14.80 17.93 -8.22
N GLY A 255 15.26 18.09 -9.47
CA GLY A 255 14.77 19.12 -10.38
C GLY A 255 13.37 18.79 -10.91
N ALA A 256 13.12 17.52 -11.25
CA ALA A 256 11.81 17.05 -11.69
C ALA A 256 10.85 16.73 -10.52
N HIS A 257 11.36 16.74 -9.28
CA HIS A 257 10.62 16.38 -8.07
C HIS A 257 10.07 14.94 -8.12
N THR A 258 10.90 14.03 -8.65
CA THR A 258 10.58 12.62 -8.85
C THR A 258 11.69 11.72 -8.33
N PHE A 259 11.38 10.46 -8.04
CA PHE A 259 12.39 9.46 -7.72
C PHE A 259 12.01 8.07 -8.23
N GLU A 260 13.01 7.30 -8.63
CA GLU A 260 12.89 5.86 -8.84
C GLU A 260 13.19 5.13 -7.54
N TRP A 261 12.36 4.16 -7.17
CA TRP A 261 12.61 3.33 -5.99
C TRP A 261 13.55 2.18 -6.34
N LEU A 262 14.65 2.05 -5.60
CA LEU A 262 15.69 1.05 -5.83
C LEU A 262 15.66 -0.09 -4.81
N GLY A 263 14.96 0.11 -3.69
CA GLY A 263 14.72 -0.89 -2.67
C GLY A 263 15.04 -0.40 -1.26
N ARG A 264 15.08 -1.31 -0.29
CA ARG A 264 15.43 -1.06 1.11
C ARG A 264 16.93 -1.25 1.36
N ALA A 265 17.56 -0.27 1.99
CA ALA A 265 18.94 -0.34 2.47
C ALA A 265 19.15 -1.52 3.44
N ASP A 266 18.15 -1.84 4.25
CA ASP A 266 18.18 -2.96 5.20
C ASP A 266 18.14 -4.33 4.50
N PHE A 267 17.72 -4.40 3.23
CA PHE A 267 17.63 -5.61 2.41
C PHE A 267 18.64 -5.61 1.24
N VAL A 268 19.72 -4.82 1.35
CA VAL A 268 20.83 -4.90 0.41
C VAL A 268 21.70 -6.11 0.73
N ILE A 269 21.84 -7.01 -0.23
CA ILE A 269 22.72 -8.17 -0.17
C ILE A 269 24.11 -7.74 -0.62
N ASN A 270 25.14 -8.03 0.17
CA ASN A 270 26.53 -7.81 -0.23
C ASN A 270 27.09 -9.10 -0.84
N SER A 271 27.02 -9.21 -2.17
CA SER A 271 27.45 -10.39 -2.93
C SER A 271 28.78 -10.12 -3.62
N GLY A 272 29.86 -10.62 -3.02
CA GLY A 272 31.23 -10.45 -3.56
C GLY A 272 31.67 -8.98 -3.65
N GLY A 273 31.24 -8.14 -2.71
CA GLY A 273 31.51 -6.70 -2.69
C GLY A 273 30.51 -5.86 -3.50
N VAL A 274 29.59 -6.49 -4.23
CA VAL A 274 28.53 -5.80 -4.98
C VAL A 274 27.29 -5.65 -4.10
N LYS A 275 26.80 -4.42 -3.98
CA LYS A 275 25.53 -4.11 -3.30
C LYS A 275 24.36 -4.45 -4.22
N VAL A 276 23.63 -5.50 -3.89
CA VAL A 276 22.46 -5.97 -4.63
C VAL A 276 21.20 -5.67 -3.83
N PRO A 277 20.37 -4.68 -4.23
CA PRO A 277 19.07 -4.48 -3.61
C PRO A 277 18.18 -5.70 -3.86
N ALA A 278 17.74 -6.39 -2.80
CA ALA A 278 16.91 -7.59 -2.94
C ALA A 278 15.64 -7.32 -3.76
N GLU A 279 15.00 -6.19 -3.53
CA GLU A 279 13.74 -5.83 -4.19
C GLU A 279 13.89 -5.55 -5.69
N LYS A 280 15.08 -5.15 -6.17
CA LYS A 280 15.37 -5.09 -7.61
C LYS A 280 15.30 -6.49 -8.23
N VAL A 281 15.91 -7.47 -7.55
CA VAL A 281 15.92 -8.87 -8.00
C VAL A 281 14.50 -9.45 -7.90
N GLU A 282 13.74 -9.11 -6.87
CA GLU A 282 12.33 -9.52 -6.71
C GLU A 282 11.45 -9.02 -7.83
N LEU A 283 11.58 -7.75 -8.24
CA LEU A 283 10.79 -7.22 -9.36
C LEU A 283 11.05 -8.01 -10.65
N VAL A 284 12.32 -8.31 -10.94
CA VAL A 284 12.68 -9.09 -12.12
C VAL A 284 12.21 -10.54 -12.01
N LEU A 285 12.29 -11.12 -10.82
CA LEU A 285 11.79 -12.47 -10.52
C LEU A 285 10.28 -12.59 -10.68
N ASP A 286 9.52 -11.63 -10.17
CA ASP A 286 8.06 -11.58 -10.29
C ASP A 286 7.62 -11.53 -11.76
N VAL A 287 8.25 -10.65 -12.56
CA VAL A 287 7.99 -10.56 -14.01
C VAL A 287 8.36 -11.87 -14.72
N ALA A 288 9.49 -12.49 -14.37
CA ALA A 288 9.91 -13.74 -15.00
C ALA A 288 8.98 -14.92 -14.64
N LEU A 289 8.48 -15.00 -13.40
CA LEU A 289 7.50 -16.01 -12.98
C LEU A 289 6.15 -15.82 -13.69
N ALA A 290 5.71 -14.58 -13.89
CA ALA A 290 4.51 -14.28 -14.64
C ALA A 290 4.64 -14.71 -16.12
N GLU A 291 5.77 -14.46 -16.76
CA GLU A 291 6.05 -14.88 -18.15
C GLU A 291 6.10 -16.41 -18.34
N LEU A 292 6.47 -17.15 -17.29
CA LEU A 292 6.42 -18.61 -17.27
C LEU A 292 5.00 -19.17 -17.12
N GLY A 293 3.98 -18.33 -16.93
CA GLY A 293 2.64 -18.78 -16.59
C GLY A 293 2.53 -19.35 -15.17
N ALA A 294 3.48 -19.02 -14.28
CA ALA A 294 3.53 -19.47 -12.90
C ALA A 294 3.67 -18.30 -11.91
N PRO A 295 2.79 -17.27 -11.96
CA PRO A 295 2.87 -16.12 -11.05
C PRO A 295 2.68 -16.57 -9.60
N ARG A 296 3.64 -16.26 -8.75
CA ARG A 296 3.72 -16.71 -7.35
C ARG A 296 4.30 -15.61 -6.49
N ARG A 297 3.91 -15.56 -5.20
CA ARG A 297 4.60 -14.69 -4.24
C ARG A 297 6.06 -15.11 -4.18
N CYS A 298 6.96 -14.14 -4.17
CA CYS A 298 8.38 -14.38 -4.03
C CYS A 298 9.06 -13.26 -3.22
N PHE A 299 10.22 -13.57 -2.65
CA PHE A 299 11.12 -12.57 -2.08
C PHE A 299 12.58 -13.02 -2.24
N VAL A 300 13.51 -12.09 -2.05
CA VAL A 300 14.95 -12.32 -2.18
C VAL A 300 15.62 -11.96 -0.85
N ALA A 301 16.56 -12.78 -0.43
CA ALA A 301 17.38 -12.53 0.74
C ALA A 301 18.82 -13.03 0.53
N GLY A 302 19.74 -12.46 1.30
CA GLY A 302 21.14 -12.90 1.32
C GLY A 302 21.28 -14.13 2.21
N ARG A 303 21.88 -15.19 1.70
CA ARG A 303 22.33 -16.35 2.50
C ARG A 303 23.83 -16.26 2.73
N PRO A 304 24.34 -16.63 3.91
CA PRO A 304 25.79 -16.71 4.13
C PRO A 304 26.47 -17.56 3.06
N ASP A 305 27.57 -17.05 2.49
CA ASP A 305 28.37 -17.73 1.47
C ASP A 305 29.86 -17.47 1.75
N GLU A 306 30.66 -18.53 1.82
CA GLU A 306 32.08 -18.45 2.21
C GLU A 306 32.92 -17.59 1.26
N ARG A 307 32.54 -17.50 -0.02
CA ARG A 307 33.31 -16.78 -1.04
C ARG A 307 32.79 -15.38 -1.30
N LEU A 308 31.48 -15.20 -1.21
CA LEU A 308 30.81 -13.95 -1.55
C LEU A 308 30.45 -13.11 -0.33
N GLY A 309 30.59 -13.66 0.88
CA GLY A 309 30.00 -13.11 2.10
C GLY A 309 28.52 -13.45 2.15
N GLN A 310 27.75 -12.99 1.16
CA GLN A 310 26.36 -13.39 0.95
C GLN A 310 26.09 -13.81 -0.49
N ALA A 311 25.39 -14.92 -0.69
CA ALA A 311 24.81 -15.30 -1.96
C ALA A 311 23.36 -14.81 -2.06
N VAL A 312 22.97 -14.32 -3.25
CA VAL A 312 21.57 -14.00 -3.55
C VAL A 312 20.76 -15.29 -3.60
N ALA A 313 19.71 -15.39 -2.78
CA ALA A 313 18.76 -16.49 -2.79
C ALA A 313 17.35 -15.96 -3.04
N ALA A 314 16.64 -16.60 -3.96
CA ALA A 314 15.25 -16.32 -4.27
C ALA A 314 14.37 -17.40 -3.63
N TYR A 315 13.32 -16.94 -2.93
CA TYR A 315 12.33 -17.76 -2.26
C TYR A 315 11.02 -17.61 -3.00
N VAL A 316 10.42 -18.72 -3.42
CA VAL A 316 9.21 -18.74 -4.24
C VAL A 316 8.16 -19.59 -3.53
N GLU A 317 6.95 -19.06 -3.38
CA GLU A 317 5.87 -19.79 -2.74
C GLU A 317 5.31 -20.91 -3.64
N GLY A 318 4.88 -21.99 -3.00
CA GLY A 318 4.26 -23.15 -3.63
C GLY A 318 5.24 -24.27 -3.98
N PRO A 319 4.77 -25.32 -4.69
CA PRO A 319 5.56 -26.51 -4.99
C PRO A 319 6.71 -26.21 -5.95
N ALA A 320 7.77 -27.01 -5.92
CA ALA A 320 8.90 -26.85 -6.82
C ALA A 320 8.48 -26.76 -8.30
N LEU A 321 9.16 -25.91 -9.06
CA LEU A 321 9.02 -25.87 -10.51
C LEU A 321 9.57 -27.16 -11.12
N THR A 322 9.07 -27.52 -12.31
CA THR A 322 9.72 -28.58 -13.09
C THR A 322 11.12 -28.14 -13.51
N ALA A 323 12.04 -29.09 -13.73
CA ALA A 323 13.41 -28.77 -14.13
C ALA A 323 13.48 -27.90 -15.39
N ALA A 324 12.56 -28.10 -16.34
CA ALA A 324 12.44 -27.28 -17.54
C ALA A 324 12.02 -25.84 -17.22
N ALA A 325 11.00 -25.66 -16.37
CA ALA A 325 10.54 -24.33 -15.97
C ALA A 325 11.59 -23.59 -15.12
N GLU A 326 12.33 -24.29 -14.26
CA GLU A 326 13.43 -23.70 -13.50
C GLU A 326 14.58 -23.24 -14.42
N ALA A 327 14.96 -24.06 -15.41
CA ALA A 327 15.99 -23.68 -16.39
C ALA A 327 15.57 -22.43 -17.19
N GLN A 328 14.30 -22.36 -17.60
CA GLN A 328 13.75 -21.20 -18.29
C GLN A 328 13.71 -19.96 -17.39
N LEU A 329 13.33 -20.11 -16.10
CA LEU A 329 13.37 -19.02 -15.13
C LEU A 329 14.79 -18.46 -14.99
N ARG A 330 15.79 -19.33 -14.83
CA ARG A 330 17.20 -18.91 -14.72
C ARG A 330 17.68 -18.17 -15.97
N ALA A 331 17.27 -18.59 -17.16
CA ALA A 331 17.59 -17.90 -18.40
C ALA A 331 16.98 -16.49 -18.45
N LEU A 332 15.70 -16.33 -18.07
CA LEU A 332 15.02 -15.03 -18.01
C LEU A 332 15.71 -14.09 -17.01
N LEU A 333 16.07 -14.60 -15.83
CA LEU A 333 16.79 -13.83 -14.81
C LEU A 333 18.18 -13.40 -15.32
N ALA A 334 18.93 -14.31 -15.95
CA ALA A 334 20.27 -14.02 -16.47
C ALA A 334 20.27 -12.97 -17.59
N ALA A 335 19.20 -12.87 -18.38
CA ALA A 335 19.04 -11.86 -19.41
C ALA A 335 18.77 -10.45 -18.86
N ARG A 336 18.29 -10.33 -17.62
CA ARG A 336 17.79 -9.08 -17.02
C ARG A 336 18.61 -8.59 -15.82
N LEU A 337 19.37 -9.48 -15.19
CA LEU A 337 20.15 -9.22 -13.99
C LEU A 337 21.65 -9.35 -14.26
N GLY A 338 22.42 -8.48 -13.63
CA GLY A 338 23.88 -8.60 -13.63
C GLY A 338 24.34 -9.89 -12.94
N LYS A 339 25.54 -10.37 -13.29
CA LYS A 339 26.11 -11.64 -12.80
C LYS A 339 26.03 -11.83 -11.27
N TYR A 340 26.23 -10.76 -10.49
CA TYR A 340 26.21 -10.80 -9.03
C TYR A 340 24.80 -10.66 -8.42
N GLU A 341 23.82 -10.25 -9.23
CA GLU A 341 22.41 -10.08 -8.85
C GLU A 341 21.58 -11.35 -9.07
N GLN A 342 22.09 -12.27 -9.89
CA GLN A 342 21.40 -13.52 -10.22
C GLN A 342 21.29 -14.44 -8.99
N PRO A 343 20.10 -14.97 -8.65
CA PRO A 343 19.93 -15.91 -7.56
C PRO A 343 20.73 -17.19 -7.77
N ARG A 344 21.64 -17.50 -6.83
CA ARG A 344 22.37 -18.78 -6.79
C ARG A 344 21.49 -19.91 -6.29
N HIS A 345 20.55 -19.59 -5.40
CA HIS A 345 19.60 -20.52 -4.84
C HIS A 345 18.18 -20.12 -5.23
N LEU A 346 17.41 -21.11 -5.67
CA LEU A 346 15.96 -21.04 -5.80
C LEU A 346 15.38 -21.98 -4.74
N VAL A 347 14.67 -21.44 -3.77
CA VAL A 347 14.10 -22.17 -2.64
C VAL A 347 12.58 -22.09 -2.75
N PHE A 348 11.92 -23.25 -2.76
CA PHE A 348 10.46 -23.32 -2.82
C PHE A 348 9.90 -23.53 -1.41
N VAL A 349 8.96 -22.68 -1.01
CA VAL A 349 8.35 -22.69 0.33
C VAL A 349 6.86 -22.98 0.16
N PRO A 350 6.30 -24.01 0.82
CA PRO A 350 4.90 -24.38 0.64
C PRO A 350 3.93 -23.21 0.81
N GLU A 351 4.12 -22.43 1.88
CA GLU A 351 3.36 -21.22 2.18
C GLU A 351 4.24 -20.23 2.96
N PHE A 352 4.13 -18.95 2.63
CA PHE A 352 4.81 -17.87 3.34
C PHE A 352 4.04 -17.42 4.58
N HIS A 353 4.78 -17.05 5.62
CA HIS A 353 4.20 -16.39 6.78
C HIS A 353 3.73 -14.98 6.41
N THR A 354 2.63 -14.54 7.04
CA THR A 354 2.09 -13.19 6.88
C THR A 354 1.88 -12.51 8.22
N THR A 355 2.01 -11.19 8.24
CA THR A 355 1.66 -10.34 9.38
C THR A 355 0.14 -10.25 9.56
N ALA A 356 -0.34 -9.75 10.71
CA ALA A 356 -1.77 -9.48 10.94
C ALA A 356 -2.39 -8.52 9.89
N SER A 357 -1.56 -7.73 9.21
CA SER A 357 -2.00 -6.83 8.11
C SER A 357 -2.04 -7.52 6.73
N GLY A 358 -1.82 -8.84 6.67
CA GLY A 358 -1.80 -9.63 5.43
C GLY A 358 -0.53 -9.49 4.59
N LYS A 359 0.48 -8.74 5.05
CA LYS A 359 1.76 -8.57 4.35
C LYS A 359 2.70 -9.75 4.58
N LEU A 360 3.53 -10.10 3.60
CA LEU A 360 4.60 -11.08 3.71
C LEU A 360 5.55 -10.78 4.89
N ASP A 361 5.78 -11.77 5.74
CA ASP A 361 6.76 -11.73 6.84
C ASP A 361 8.02 -12.53 6.45
N ARG A 362 9.01 -11.84 5.87
CA ARG A 362 10.26 -12.46 5.40
C ARG A 362 11.07 -13.06 6.57
N PRO A 363 11.29 -12.35 7.70
CA PRO A 363 12.03 -12.92 8.82
C PRO A 363 11.38 -14.18 9.39
N ALA A 364 10.05 -14.21 9.57
CA ALA A 364 9.36 -15.40 10.06
C ALA A 364 9.47 -16.57 9.06
N THR A 365 9.33 -16.28 7.77
CA THR A 365 9.51 -17.28 6.70
C THR A 365 10.93 -17.82 6.64
N LEU A 366 11.97 -16.99 6.82
CA LEU A 366 13.34 -17.47 6.83
C LEU A 366 13.62 -18.35 8.06
N ARG A 367 13.14 -17.96 9.25
CA ARG A 367 13.29 -18.76 10.48
C ARG A 367 12.62 -20.13 10.38
N SER A 368 11.46 -20.24 9.73
CA SER A 368 10.80 -21.54 9.56
C SER A 368 11.62 -22.50 8.68
N LEU A 369 12.47 -21.97 7.78
CA LEU A 369 13.39 -22.75 6.96
C LEU A 369 14.70 -23.11 7.66
N GLU A 370 15.05 -22.40 8.74
CA GLU A 370 16.23 -22.69 9.59
C GLU A 370 15.94 -23.75 10.65
N THR A 371 14.67 -24.15 10.81
CA THR A 371 14.27 -25.22 11.73
C THR A 371 14.40 -26.57 11.00
N PRO A 372 15.17 -27.54 11.51
CA PRO A 372 15.62 -28.71 10.74
C PRO A 372 14.55 -29.79 10.62
N ASP A 373 13.47 -29.53 9.88
CA ASP A 373 12.44 -30.54 9.57
C ASP A 373 12.00 -30.60 8.09
N LEU A 374 12.72 -29.95 7.16
CA LEU A 374 12.39 -30.01 5.72
C LEU A 374 13.63 -30.22 4.81
N LEU A 375 14.62 -30.97 5.28
CA LEU A 375 15.67 -31.59 4.44
C LEU A 375 15.69 -33.11 4.65
N GLY A 376 14.50 -33.73 4.55
CA GLY A 376 14.32 -35.19 4.48
C GLY A 376 14.02 -35.64 3.07
#